data_AF-A0A7C9IDR3-F1
#
_entry.id   AF-A0A7C9IDR3-F1
#
_cell.length_a   1.000
_cell.length_b   1.000
_cell.length_c   1.000
_cell.angle_alpha   90.00
_cell.angle_beta   90.00
_cell.angle_gamma   90.00
#
_symmetry.space_group_name_H-M   'P 1'
#
loop_
_entity.id
_entity.type
_entity.pdbx_description
1 polymer ?
#
loop_
_entity_poly.entity_id
_entity_poly.type
_entity_poly.pdbx_seq_one_letter_code
_entity_poly.pdbx_strand_id
1 'polypeptide(L)'
;MLGWMIFVYQAPPDQVARNSPDPEPFLLAHWEAGLGGLAWLDDLVKLGKATQLRFDGYPARYTAQTADVLPQITSGKIRPANSGLWVFGIDEGEEYVQPPAWLKVVQTSHDRIAACPPDALLTIEAWDQS
;
A
#
# COMPACT_ATOMS: atom_id res chain seq x y z
N MET A 1 16.19 -0.12 2.01
CA MET A 1 15.01 -0.23 1.13
C MET A 1 14.94 -1.63 0.51
N LEU A 2 14.15 -2.49 1.14
CA LEU A 2 13.82 -3.87 0.79
C LEU A 2 12.50 -3.97 0.02
N GLY A 3 11.67 -2.92 0.13
CA GLY A 3 10.32 -2.92 -0.37
C GLY A 3 9.49 -1.82 0.29
N TRP A 4 8.19 -2.05 0.34
CA TRP A 4 7.19 -1.12 0.82
C TRP A 4 6.28 -1.81 1.82
N MET A 5 6.02 -1.15 2.95
CA MET A 5 4.87 -1.45 3.80
C MET A 5 3.73 -0.50 3.39
N ILE A 6 2.63 -1.06 2.91
CA ILE A 6 1.51 -0.30 2.35
C ILE A 6 0.30 -0.44 3.27
N PHE A 7 -0.31 0.69 3.62
CA PHE A 7 -1.55 0.76 4.41
C PHE A 7 -2.63 1.49 3.62
N VAL A 8 -3.87 1.00 3.73
CA VAL A 8 -5.05 1.58 3.09
C VAL A 8 -6.09 1.89 4.17
N TYR A 9 -6.44 3.16 4.29
CA TYR A 9 -7.36 3.66 5.30
C TYR A 9 -8.60 4.28 4.66
N GLN A 10 -9.76 4.04 5.27
CA GLN A 10 -11.00 4.78 5.00
C GLN A 10 -11.07 6.04 5.87
N ALA A 11 -10.15 6.96 5.63
CA ALA A 11 -10.10 8.23 6.34
C ALA A 11 -9.38 9.27 5.48
N PRO A 12 -9.70 10.57 5.66
CA PRO A 12 -8.98 11.62 4.98
C PRO A 12 -7.53 11.74 5.51
N PRO A 13 -6.59 12.30 4.72
CA PRO A 13 -5.16 12.31 5.02
C PRO A 13 -4.75 12.94 6.37
N ASP A 14 -5.55 13.87 6.88
CA ASP A 14 -5.38 14.54 8.17
C ASP A 14 -5.65 13.62 9.35
N GLN A 15 -6.60 12.69 9.23
CA GLN A 15 -6.94 11.73 10.27
C GLN A 15 -5.97 10.55 10.37
N VAL A 16 -5.14 10.33 9.34
CA VAL A 16 -4.14 9.25 9.28
C VAL A 16 -2.72 9.76 9.59
N ALA A 17 -2.57 11.06 9.86
CA ALA A 17 -1.26 11.64 10.16
C ALA A 17 -0.62 11.01 11.41
N ARG A 18 0.72 11.03 11.47
CA ARG A 18 1.54 10.44 12.56
C ARG A 18 1.14 10.87 13.99
N ASN A 19 0.43 12.00 14.13
CA ASN A 19 -0.01 12.55 15.41
C ASN A 19 -1.51 12.35 15.69
N SER A 20 -2.21 11.60 14.84
CA SER A 20 -3.63 11.34 14.99
C SER A 20 -3.88 10.18 15.95
N PRO A 21 -5.04 10.13 16.63
CA PRO A 21 -5.44 8.97 17.42
C PRO A 21 -5.40 7.71 16.55
N ASP A 22 -5.07 6.58 17.18
CA ASP A 22 -4.88 5.26 16.56
C ASP A 22 -5.67 5.09 15.23
N PRO A 23 -5.00 4.98 14.07
CA PRO A 23 -5.66 4.87 12.78
C PRO A 23 -6.23 3.46 12.52
N GLU A 24 -6.03 2.48 13.42
CA GLU A 24 -6.58 1.12 13.31
C GLU A 24 -8.08 1.05 12.98
N PRO A 25 -8.98 1.89 13.55
CA PRO A 25 -10.40 1.82 13.25
C PRO A 25 -10.72 2.09 11.77
N PHE A 26 -9.85 2.82 11.06
CA PHE A 26 -9.99 3.17 9.65
C PHE A 26 -9.25 2.21 8.72
N LEU A 27 -8.43 1.30 9.25
CA LEU A 27 -7.60 0.41 8.46
C LEU A 27 -8.46 -0.62 7.72
N LEU A 28 -8.40 -0.59 6.39
CA LEU A 28 -9.06 -1.54 5.50
C LEU A 28 -8.14 -2.71 5.16
N ALA A 29 -6.88 -2.40 4.81
CA ALA A 29 -5.90 -3.40 4.42
C ALA A 29 -4.47 -2.91 4.64
N HIS A 30 -3.56 -3.84 4.89
CA HIS A 30 -2.14 -3.60 4.78
C HIS A 30 -1.38 -4.83 4.31
N TRP A 31 -0.22 -4.60 3.69
CA TRP A 31 0.65 -5.66 3.18
C TRP A 31 2.07 -5.14 2.97
N GLU A 32 2.98 -6.08 2.77
CA GLU A 32 4.35 -5.77 2.35
C GLU A 32 4.56 -6.22 0.89
N ALA A 33 5.29 -5.42 0.13
CA ALA A 33 5.60 -5.71 -1.27
C ALA A 33 7.05 -5.32 -1.60
N GLY A 34 7.65 -6.01 -2.56
CA GLY A 34 8.99 -5.64 -3.05
C GLY A 34 9.05 -4.26 -3.72
N LEU A 35 10.24 -3.89 -4.21
CA LEU A 35 10.53 -2.54 -4.74
C LEU A 35 9.51 -2.02 -5.79
N GLY A 36 8.89 -2.90 -6.57
CA GLY A 36 7.84 -2.56 -7.55
C GLY A 36 6.42 -2.44 -6.96
N GLY A 37 6.26 -2.50 -5.64
CA GLY A 37 4.98 -2.57 -4.93
C GLY A 37 4.07 -1.36 -5.09
N LEU A 38 4.59 -0.23 -5.58
CA LEU A 38 3.82 0.98 -5.86
C LEU A 38 3.38 1.12 -7.32
N ALA A 39 3.78 0.20 -8.22
CA ALA A 39 3.48 0.34 -9.65
C ALA A 39 1.98 0.45 -9.94
N TRP A 40 1.13 -0.25 -9.17
CA TRP A 40 -0.33 -0.15 -9.30
C TRP A 40 -0.87 1.23 -8.90
N LEU A 41 -0.26 1.90 -7.91
CA LEU A 41 -0.60 3.28 -7.53
C LEU A 41 -0.14 4.25 -8.61
N ASP A 42 1.07 4.07 -9.15
CA ASP A 42 1.57 4.90 -10.23
C ASP A 42 0.66 4.82 -11.46
N ASP A 43 0.15 3.64 -11.78
CA ASP A 43 -0.80 3.46 -12.87
C ASP A 43 -2.15 4.11 -12.58
N LEU A 44 -2.66 4.04 -11.34
CA LEU A 44 -3.86 4.80 -10.95
C LEU A 44 -3.66 6.32 -11.04
N VAL A 45 -2.48 6.82 -10.66
CA VAL A 45 -2.13 8.24 -10.79
C VAL A 45 -2.08 8.66 -12.26
N LYS A 46 -1.42 7.88 -13.13
CA LYS A 46 -1.39 8.15 -14.59
C LYS A 46 -2.79 8.15 -15.21
N LEU A 47 -3.69 7.31 -14.72
CA LEU A 47 -5.08 7.24 -15.16
C LEU A 47 -5.97 8.34 -14.57
N GLY A 48 -5.45 9.19 -13.68
CA GLY A 48 -6.23 10.23 -12.98
C GLY A 48 -7.18 9.70 -11.91
N LYS A 49 -7.01 8.44 -11.50
CA LYS A 49 -7.83 7.74 -10.48
C LYS A 49 -7.27 7.86 -9.07
N ALA A 50 -6.01 8.25 -8.95
CA ALA A 50 -5.35 8.54 -7.68
C ALA A 50 -4.58 9.86 -7.78
N THR A 51 -4.38 10.50 -6.63
CA THR A 51 -3.53 11.69 -6.49
C THR A 51 -2.41 11.40 -5.52
N GLN A 52 -1.16 11.59 -5.93
CA GLN A 52 -0.02 11.54 -5.03
C GLN A 52 0.10 12.89 -4.30
N LEU A 53 -0.12 12.88 -2.99
CA LEU A 53 -0.07 14.07 -2.15
C LEU A 53 1.35 14.37 -1.67
N ARG A 54 2.17 13.33 -1.48
CA ARG A 54 3.51 13.44 -0.90
C ARG A 54 4.44 12.34 -1.42
N PHE A 55 5.67 12.73 -1.76
CA PHE A 55 6.78 11.83 -2.08
C PHE A 55 8.16 12.44 -1.71
N ASP A 56 8.18 13.32 -0.71
CA ASP A 56 9.38 14.04 -0.25
C ASP A 56 10.09 13.33 0.93
N GLY A 57 9.80 12.04 1.13
CA GLY A 57 10.19 11.24 2.28
C GLY A 57 9.13 10.18 2.58
N TYR A 58 9.18 9.61 3.79
CA TYR A 58 8.23 8.58 4.20
C TYR A 58 7.21 9.11 5.24
N PRO A 59 5.91 8.75 5.09
CA PRO A 59 5.36 7.91 4.03
C PRO A 59 5.18 8.69 2.71
N ALA A 60 5.32 7.96 1.59
CA ALA A 60 4.68 8.38 0.35
C ALA A 60 3.16 8.28 0.53
N ARG A 61 2.42 9.34 0.19
CA ARG A 61 0.98 9.42 0.47
C ARG A 61 0.18 9.65 -0.80
N TYR A 62 -0.90 8.89 -0.92
CA TYR A 62 -1.83 8.95 -2.05
C TYR A 62 -3.26 9.04 -1.53
N THR A 63 -4.15 9.58 -2.37
CA THR A 63 -5.60 9.49 -2.20
C THR A 63 -6.25 8.94 -3.46
N ALA A 64 -7.30 8.14 -3.29
CA ALA A 64 -8.05 7.55 -4.39
C ALA A 64 -9.45 7.14 -3.92
N GLN A 65 -10.39 6.92 -4.84
CA GLN A 65 -11.72 6.41 -4.50
C GLN A 65 -11.67 4.91 -4.20
N THR A 66 -12.53 4.46 -3.28
CA THR A 66 -12.75 3.04 -2.97
C THR A 66 -12.97 2.19 -4.22
N ALA A 67 -13.78 2.68 -5.16
CA ALA A 67 -14.09 2.02 -6.43
C ALA A 67 -12.86 1.75 -7.31
N ASP A 68 -11.78 2.53 -7.16
CA ASP A 68 -10.55 2.34 -7.94
C ASP A 68 -9.52 1.48 -7.22
N VAL A 69 -9.53 1.47 -5.88
CA VAL A 69 -8.53 0.79 -5.03
C VAL A 69 -8.94 -0.64 -4.67
N LEU A 70 -10.15 -0.84 -4.13
CA LEU A 70 -10.57 -2.16 -3.64
C LEU A 70 -10.55 -3.25 -4.72
N PRO A 71 -10.91 -2.97 -5.99
CA PRO A 71 -10.77 -3.96 -7.05
C PRO A 71 -9.31 -4.38 -7.29
N GLN A 72 -8.32 -3.51 -7.08
CA GLN A 72 -6.90 -3.89 -7.24
C GLN A 72 -6.47 -4.88 -6.17
N ILE A 73 -6.91 -4.63 -4.92
CA ILE A 73 -6.62 -5.48 -3.77
C ILE A 73 -7.27 -6.86 -3.96
N THR A 74 -8.56 -6.88 -4.27
CA THR A 74 -9.35 -8.13 -4.39
C THR A 74 -9.01 -8.95 -5.64
N SER A 75 -8.62 -8.31 -6.75
CA SER A 75 -8.16 -9.03 -7.96
C SER A 75 -6.68 -9.43 -7.92
N GLY A 76 -5.93 -9.04 -6.89
CA GLY A 76 -4.50 -9.33 -6.74
C GLY A 76 -3.58 -8.49 -7.63
N LYS A 77 -4.09 -7.44 -8.29
CA LYS A 77 -3.29 -6.51 -9.10
C LYS A 77 -2.30 -5.67 -8.31
N ILE A 78 -2.42 -5.67 -6.97
CA ILE A 78 -1.41 -5.09 -6.06
C ILE A 78 -0.09 -5.87 -6.07
N ARG A 79 -0.05 -7.07 -6.65
CA ARG A 79 1.19 -7.85 -6.78
C ARG A 79 2.12 -7.15 -7.77
N PRO A 80 3.40 -6.91 -7.41
CA PRO A 80 4.36 -6.32 -8.35
C PRO A 80 4.59 -7.23 -9.55
N ALA A 81 5.11 -6.68 -10.65
CA ALA A 81 5.48 -7.46 -11.83
C ALA A 81 6.67 -8.40 -11.53
N ASN A 82 6.64 -9.61 -12.11
CA ASN A 82 7.68 -10.63 -11.93
C ASN A 82 9.00 -10.30 -12.67
N SER A 83 9.06 -9.17 -13.38
CA SER A 83 10.25 -8.66 -14.07
C SER A 83 11.10 -7.71 -13.20
N GLY A 84 10.82 -7.62 -11.90
CA GLY A 84 11.53 -6.75 -10.96
C GLY A 84 12.92 -7.25 -10.56
N LEU A 85 13.52 -6.58 -9.57
CA LEU A 85 14.82 -6.93 -9.00
C LEU A 85 14.68 -7.98 -7.90
N TRP A 86 15.65 -8.89 -7.83
CA TRP A 86 15.85 -9.75 -6.68
C TRP A 86 16.44 -8.94 -5.53
N VAL A 87 15.97 -9.19 -4.31
CA VAL A 87 16.53 -8.58 -3.09
C VAL A 87 17.29 -9.65 -2.33
N PHE A 88 18.55 -9.34 -2.03
CA PHE A 88 19.44 -10.15 -1.21
C PHE A 88 19.81 -9.35 0.02
N GLY A 89 19.73 -9.96 1.19
CA GLY A 89 20.07 -9.28 2.44
C GLY A 89 20.46 -10.25 3.53
N ILE A 90 20.94 -9.68 4.63
CA ILE A 90 21.23 -10.39 5.87
C ILE A 90 20.44 -9.68 6.95
N ASP A 91 19.61 -10.44 7.68
CA ASP A 91 18.87 -9.95 8.85
C ASP A 91 19.24 -10.82 10.05
N GLU A 92 19.61 -10.19 11.16
CA GLU A 92 20.09 -10.86 12.39
C GLU A 92 21.15 -11.98 12.18
N GLY A 93 21.93 -11.90 11.09
CA GLY A 93 22.95 -12.88 10.73
C GLY A 93 22.46 -14.04 9.84
N GLU A 94 21.19 -14.04 9.45
CA GLU A 94 20.63 -14.98 8.48
C GLU A 94 20.54 -14.34 7.08
N GLU A 95 21.06 -15.04 6.08
CA GLU A 95 20.92 -14.65 4.67
C GLU A 95 19.48 -14.90 4.20
N TYR A 96 18.89 -13.93 3.52
CA TYR A 96 17.59 -14.08 2.87
C TYR A 96 17.62 -13.63 1.42
N VAL A 97 16.70 -14.21 0.65
CA VAL A 97 16.47 -13.90 -0.75
C VAL A 97 14.98 -13.68 -0.98
N GLN A 98 14.62 -12.53 -1.54
CA GLN A 98 13.25 -12.22 -1.95
C GLN A 98 13.16 -12.12 -3.48
N PRO A 99 12.21 -12.84 -4.11
CA PRO A 99 12.07 -12.80 -5.57
C PRO A 99 11.46 -11.49 -6.06
N PRO A 100 11.65 -11.15 -7.33
CA PRO A 100 10.82 -10.16 -8.02
C PRO A 100 9.33 -10.51 -7.82
N ALA A 101 8.46 -9.52 -7.64
CA ALA A 101 7.03 -9.71 -7.34
C ALA A 101 6.68 -10.33 -5.98
N TRP A 102 7.61 -10.35 -5.02
CA TRP A 102 7.25 -10.75 -3.67
C TRP A 102 6.19 -9.82 -3.08
N LEU A 103 5.21 -10.44 -2.43
CA LEU A 103 4.06 -9.83 -1.76
C LEU A 103 3.80 -10.69 -0.53
N LYS A 104 3.91 -10.13 0.66
CA LYS A 104 3.75 -10.84 1.93
C LYS A 104 2.44 -10.43 2.58
N VAL A 105 1.73 -11.46 3.06
CA VAL A 105 0.52 -11.46 3.90
C VAL A 105 -0.31 -10.18 3.78
N VAL A 106 -1.29 -10.21 2.88
CA VAL A 106 -2.31 -9.14 2.79
C VAL A 106 -3.29 -9.34 3.93
N GLN A 107 -3.24 -8.48 4.93
CA GLN A 107 -4.23 -8.45 6.00
C GLN A 107 -5.35 -7.50 5.59
N THR A 108 -6.58 -7.99 5.59
CA THR A 108 -7.75 -7.23 5.17
C THR A 108 -8.86 -7.34 6.20
N SER A 109 -9.47 -6.20 6.55
CA SER A 109 -10.68 -6.15 7.35
C SER A 109 -11.90 -6.33 6.45
N HIS A 110 -12.34 -7.58 6.27
CA HIS A 110 -13.44 -7.93 5.36
C HIS A 110 -14.74 -7.15 5.65
N ASP A 111 -15.11 -7.03 6.93
CA ASP A 111 -16.34 -6.31 7.32
C ASP A 111 -16.28 -4.83 6.97
N ARG A 112 -15.12 -4.19 7.20
CA ARG A 112 -14.92 -2.76 6.85
C ARG A 112 -14.88 -2.56 5.35
N ILE A 113 -14.23 -3.44 4.62
CA ILE A 113 -14.20 -3.42 3.15
C ILE A 113 -15.62 -3.54 2.59
N ALA A 114 -16.44 -4.46 3.13
CA ALA A 114 -17.83 -4.64 2.72
C ALA A 114 -18.72 -3.44 3.05
N ALA A 115 -18.44 -2.75 4.16
CA ALA A 115 -19.16 -1.54 4.58
C ALA A 115 -18.65 -0.25 3.90
N CYS A 116 -17.54 -0.30 3.15
CA CYS A 116 -16.91 0.87 2.58
C CYS A 116 -17.69 1.38 1.35
N PRO A 117 -18.20 2.63 1.34
CA PRO A 117 -18.88 3.19 0.18
C PRO A 117 -17.94 3.27 -1.03
N PRO A 118 -18.43 3.00 -2.26
CA PRO A 118 -17.61 2.99 -3.46
C PRO A 118 -17.02 4.36 -3.81
N ASP A 119 -17.67 5.44 -3.39
CA ASP A 119 -17.26 6.82 -3.57
C ASP A 119 -16.43 7.37 -2.39
N ALA A 120 -16.21 6.58 -1.33
CA ALA A 120 -15.41 7.01 -0.20
C ALA A 120 -13.96 7.29 -0.65
N LEU A 121 -13.40 8.37 -0.11
CA LEU A 121 -12.01 8.73 -0.34
C LEU A 121 -11.13 7.92 0.61
N LEU A 122 -10.17 7.20 0.05
CA LEU A 122 -9.18 6.43 0.78
C LEU A 122 -7.86 7.19 0.85
N THR A 123 -7.16 7.00 1.96
CA THR A 123 -5.76 7.39 2.11
C THR A 123 -4.88 6.15 2.03
N ILE A 124 -3.86 6.19 1.19
CA ILE A 124 -2.88 5.13 1.04
C ILE A 124 -1.52 5.67 1.49
N GLU A 125 -0.87 4.96 2.40
CA GLU A 125 0.47 5.27 2.86
C GLU A 125 1.44 4.16 2.48
N ALA A 126 2.57 4.54 1.91
CA ALA A 126 3.66 3.64 1.58
C ALA A 126 4.92 4.05 2.33
N TRP A 127 5.40 3.13 3.17
CA TRP A 127 6.58 3.30 4.02
C TRP A 127 7.75 2.47 3.47
N ASP A 128 8.97 3.01 3.56
CA ASP A 128 10.17 2.22 3.27
C ASP A 128 10.26 1.04 4.23
N GLN A 129 10.70 -0.09 3.70
CA GLN A 129 11.25 -1.14 4.53
C GLN A 129 12.77 -1.04 4.47
N SER A 130 13.39 -0.59 5.55
CA SER A 130 14.85 -0.49 5.67
C SER A 130 15.42 -1.69 6.40
#